data_AF-A0A356CJ87-F1
#
_entry.id   AF-A0A356CJ87-F1
#
_cell.length_a   1.000
_cell.length_b   1.000
_cell.length_c   1.000
_cell.angle_alpha   90.00
_cell.angle_beta   90.00
_cell.angle_gamma   90.00
#
_symmetry.space_group_name_H-M   'P 1'
#
loop_
_entity.id
_entity.type
_entity.pdbx_description
1 polymer ?
#
loop_
_entity_poly.entity_id
_entity_poly.type
_entity_poly.pdbx_seq_one_letter_code
_entity_poly.pdbx_strand_id
1 'polypeptide(L)'
;MVTVEVGSELSGVISELLVDFNSSVKKGQLIARLDSRTVRARLRQAEADLAMAKANLAQQQASLARSGAQLTRAQNAHIRQRELLARQLTSEADVDNSRANLLVAEAEAALSQALVSASRAQIQQREAQLEQANLDLERTNIRSPLAGMIINRQVDVGQTVAASLSAPVLFVIAQDLSRMQIEADIDEADIGKLKQGQLVRFTVDAYPTVKYQGDVLQVRKAAKTVSNVVTYTVIIAANNANGSLLPGMTANVDIILGRQADVLKVPNAALRFRPAKMSASESRGEQRLNLQIMNLNLDEEQKKLVAPIVESFLAELKAFREENKGSWNADRGINRLRQKLNNQLKAVLTESQFDQFRTAGRQHRKSGGSGGEVWILQDGAPKRVAVQMGLAGDEYTEVLGETLKQGDAVIVRVSRQAAPS
;
A
#
# COMPACT_ATOMS: atom_id res chain seq x y z
N MET A 1 4.94 -0.89 13.97
CA MET A 1 6.10 -1.78 14.19
C MET A 1 7.04 -1.60 13.02
N VAL A 2 8.33 -1.35 13.26
CA VAL A 2 9.35 -1.30 12.19
C VAL A 2 10.15 -2.58 12.26
N THR A 3 10.02 -3.41 11.24
CA THR A 3 10.91 -4.56 10.99
C THR A 3 11.95 -4.14 9.97
N VAL A 4 13.20 -4.55 10.19
CA VAL A 4 14.27 -4.34 9.22
C VAL A 4 14.89 -5.68 8.86
N GLU A 5 15.01 -5.89 7.55
CA GLU A 5 15.69 -7.02 6.94
C GLU A 5 17.17 -6.68 6.82
N VAL A 6 18.02 -7.54 7.37
CA VAL A 6 19.48 -7.43 7.29
C VAL A 6 19.97 -8.50 6.34
N GLY A 7 20.53 -8.07 5.21
CA GLY A 7 21.13 -8.94 4.20
C GLY A 7 22.65 -8.85 4.16
N SER A 8 23.25 -9.58 3.21
CA SER A 8 24.67 -9.44 2.86
C SER A 8 24.85 -8.71 1.54
N GLU A 9 25.74 -7.71 1.52
CA GLU A 9 26.20 -7.04 0.31
C GLU A 9 27.35 -7.80 -0.38
N LEU A 10 28.01 -8.71 0.32
CA LEU A 10 29.14 -9.50 -0.19
C LEU A 10 28.80 -10.98 -0.27
N SER A 11 29.31 -11.61 -1.33
CA SER A 11 29.27 -13.06 -1.46
C SER A 11 30.34 -13.71 -0.59
N GLY A 12 29.98 -14.76 0.15
CA GLY A 12 30.90 -15.46 1.04
C GLY A 12 30.23 -16.58 1.80
N VAL A 13 31.03 -17.33 2.56
CA VAL A 13 30.53 -18.34 3.49
C VAL A 13 30.40 -17.72 4.87
N ILE A 14 29.36 -18.06 5.62
CA ILE A 14 29.22 -17.59 7.00
C ILE A 14 30.14 -18.38 7.91
N SER A 15 31.11 -17.68 8.48
CA SER A 15 32.13 -18.25 9.36
C SER A 15 31.62 -18.42 10.79
N GLU A 16 30.90 -17.41 11.29
CA GLU A 16 30.46 -17.35 12.69
C GLU A 16 29.10 -16.65 12.77
N LEU A 17 28.26 -17.15 13.67
CA LEU A 17 26.99 -16.58 14.06
C LEU A 17 27.07 -16.20 15.55
N LEU A 18 26.82 -14.94 15.89
CA LEU A 18 27.04 -14.40 17.25
C LEU A 18 25.74 -14.21 18.04
N VAL A 19 24.61 -14.36 17.36
CA VAL A 19 23.26 -14.12 17.90
C VAL A 19 22.31 -15.15 17.30
N ASP A 20 21.29 -15.51 18.06
CA ASP A 20 20.31 -16.50 17.64
C ASP A 20 18.88 -15.94 17.68
N PHE A 21 17.89 -16.76 17.32
CA PHE A 21 16.47 -16.41 17.43
C PHE A 21 16.13 -15.84 18.80
N ASN A 22 15.27 -14.83 18.83
CA ASN A 22 14.80 -14.11 20.03
C ASN A 22 15.92 -13.39 20.82
N SER A 23 17.14 -13.32 20.30
CA SER A 23 18.21 -12.55 20.93
C SER A 23 17.97 -11.05 20.77
N SER A 24 18.20 -10.29 21.85
CA SER A 24 18.19 -8.82 21.79
C SER A 24 19.53 -8.30 21.29
N VAL A 25 19.48 -7.35 20.36
CA VAL A 25 20.64 -6.74 19.75
C VAL A 25 20.58 -5.21 19.85
N LYS A 26 21.75 -4.59 19.98
CA LYS A 26 21.92 -3.13 19.94
C LYS A 26 22.26 -2.68 18.53
N LYS A 27 22.00 -1.39 18.23
CA LYS A 27 22.44 -0.77 16.98
C LYS A 27 23.96 -0.88 16.84
N GLY A 28 24.44 -1.36 15.70
CA GLY A 28 25.86 -1.58 15.39
C GLY A 28 26.46 -2.87 15.96
N GLN A 29 25.70 -3.66 16.71
CA GLN A 29 26.18 -4.92 17.27
C GLN A 29 26.46 -5.92 16.14
N LEU A 30 27.60 -6.61 16.25
CA LEU A 30 27.99 -7.67 15.32
C LEU A 30 27.08 -8.88 15.52
N ILE A 31 26.42 -9.33 14.45
CA ILE A 31 25.44 -10.44 14.49
C ILE A 31 25.95 -11.67 13.74
N ALA A 32 26.68 -11.49 12.65
CA ALA A 32 27.31 -12.58 11.92
C ALA A 32 28.62 -12.12 11.26
N ARG A 33 29.48 -13.08 10.92
CA ARG A 33 30.74 -12.83 10.23
C ARG A 33 30.89 -13.73 9.01
N LEU A 34 31.18 -13.14 7.87
CA LEU A 34 31.57 -13.84 6.65
C LEU A 34 33.04 -14.24 6.68
N ASP A 35 33.39 -15.29 5.94
CA ASP A 35 34.77 -15.68 5.73
C ASP A 35 35.56 -14.55 5.05
N SER A 36 36.43 -13.91 5.84
CA SER A 36 37.21 -12.75 5.42
C SER A 36 38.54 -13.13 4.75
N ARG A 37 38.87 -14.41 4.56
CA ARG A 37 40.19 -14.82 4.04
C ARG A 37 40.50 -14.20 2.67
N THR A 38 39.54 -14.25 1.75
CA THR A 38 39.70 -13.70 0.39
C THR A 38 39.77 -12.17 0.40
N VAL A 39 38.93 -11.53 1.23
CA VAL A 39 38.87 -10.07 1.36
C VAL A 39 40.15 -9.52 2.02
N ARG A 40 40.64 -10.18 3.08
CA ARG A 40 41.92 -9.84 3.72
C ARG A 40 43.11 -10.01 2.76
N ALA A 41 43.09 -11.01 1.89
CA ALA A 41 44.12 -11.17 0.87
C ALA A 41 44.11 -10.01 -0.12
N ARG A 42 42.93 -9.56 -0.57
CA ARG A 42 42.79 -8.36 -1.42
C ARG A 42 43.22 -7.08 -0.72
N LEU A 43 42.91 -6.93 0.57
CA LEU A 43 43.38 -5.80 1.37
C LEU A 43 44.92 -5.73 1.40
N ARG A 44 45.58 -6.85 1.70
CA ARG A 44 47.05 -6.93 1.68
C ARG A 44 47.64 -6.62 0.30
N GLN A 45 46.98 -7.05 -0.77
CA GLN A 45 47.39 -6.71 -2.13
C GLN A 45 47.31 -5.19 -2.38
N ALA A 46 46.19 -4.56 -2.00
CA ALA A 46 46.02 -3.12 -2.14
C ALA A 46 47.02 -2.31 -1.29
N GLU A 47 47.32 -2.78 -0.08
CA GLU A 47 48.38 -2.19 0.77
C GLU A 47 49.75 -2.26 0.11
N ALA A 48 50.10 -3.41 -0.48
CA ALA A 48 51.36 -3.59 -1.22
C ALA A 48 51.44 -2.70 -2.46
N ASP A 49 50.33 -2.59 -3.22
CA ASP A 49 50.25 -1.72 -4.41
C ASP A 49 50.42 -0.24 -4.04
N LEU A 50 49.84 0.20 -2.92
CA LEU A 50 50.04 1.55 -2.39
C LEU A 50 51.50 1.77 -1.95
N ALA A 51 52.12 0.79 -1.30
CA ALA A 51 53.52 0.86 -0.90
C ALA A 51 54.45 1.00 -2.12
N MET A 52 54.20 0.23 -3.19
CA MET A 52 54.93 0.36 -4.46
C MET A 52 54.73 1.75 -5.09
N ALA A 53 53.50 2.28 -5.12
CA ALA A 53 53.23 3.61 -5.64
C ALA A 53 53.96 4.72 -4.85
N LYS A 54 54.01 4.59 -3.52
CA LYS A 54 54.78 5.50 -2.64
C LYS A 54 56.29 5.41 -2.90
N ALA A 55 56.82 4.21 -3.09
CA ALA A 55 58.23 4.03 -3.46
C ALA A 55 58.56 4.67 -4.82
N ASN A 56 57.68 4.51 -5.80
CA ASN A 56 57.83 5.16 -7.11
C ASN A 56 57.80 6.69 -7.01
N LEU A 57 56.90 7.26 -6.19
CA LEU A 57 56.89 8.71 -5.95
C LEU A 57 58.23 9.18 -5.35
N ALA A 58 58.78 8.46 -4.37
CA ALA A 58 60.07 8.79 -3.78
C ALA A 58 61.20 8.79 -4.82
N GLN A 59 61.19 7.83 -5.76
CA GLN A 59 62.13 7.80 -6.89
C GLN A 59 61.96 9.02 -7.81
N GLN A 60 60.71 9.38 -8.17
CA GLN A 60 60.45 10.56 -9.01
C GLN A 60 60.84 11.87 -8.31
N GLN A 61 60.64 11.96 -7.00
CA GLN A 61 61.08 13.11 -6.20
C GLN A 61 62.60 13.25 -6.17
N ALA A 62 63.34 12.13 -6.05
CA ALA A 62 64.79 12.14 -6.15
C ALA A 62 65.26 12.57 -7.56
N SER A 63 64.57 12.12 -8.62
CA SER A 63 64.85 12.56 -9.99
C SER A 63 64.61 14.05 -10.19
N LEU A 64 63.50 14.59 -9.66
CA LEU A 64 63.19 16.01 -9.69
C LEU A 64 64.24 16.85 -8.93
N ALA A 65 64.70 16.37 -7.78
CA ALA A 65 65.77 17.04 -7.04
C ALA A 65 67.07 17.11 -7.86
N ARG A 66 67.40 16.02 -8.58
CA ARG A 66 68.56 15.98 -9.48
C ARG A 66 68.41 16.94 -10.66
N SER A 67 67.26 16.94 -11.34
CA SER A 67 67.01 17.87 -12.47
C SER A 67 66.96 19.33 -12.01
N GLY A 68 66.42 19.60 -10.81
CA GLY A 68 66.42 20.93 -10.20
C GLY A 68 67.83 21.44 -9.93
N ALA A 69 68.72 20.60 -9.38
CA ALA A 69 70.12 20.96 -9.18
C ALA A 69 70.85 21.22 -10.51
N GLN A 70 70.53 20.45 -11.57
CA GLN A 70 71.07 20.67 -12.91
C GLN A 70 70.58 22.00 -13.51
N LEU A 71 69.29 22.30 -13.35
CA LEU A 71 68.71 23.58 -13.75
C LEU A 71 69.41 24.76 -13.07
N THR A 72 69.58 24.72 -11.74
CA THR A 72 70.30 25.78 -11.01
C THR A 72 71.74 25.96 -11.51
N ARG A 73 72.44 24.86 -11.82
CA ARG A 73 73.79 24.93 -12.41
C ARG A 73 73.77 25.60 -13.79
N ALA A 74 72.84 25.23 -14.66
CA ALA A 74 72.71 25.80 -16.00
C ALA A 74 72.32 27.29 -15.95
N GLN A 75 71.42 27.68 -15.05
CA GLN A 75 71.04 29.07 -14.81
C GLN A 75 72.23 29.92 -14.37
N ASN A 76 72.97 29.46 -13.36
CA ASN A 76 74.15 30.16 -12.87
C ASN A 76 75.25 30.28 -13.93
N ALA A 77 75.44 29.25 -14.76
CA ALA A 77 76.38 29.29 -15.88
C ALA A 77 75.95 30.31 -16.93
N HIS A 78 74.66 30.33 -17.32
CA HIS A 78 74.13 31.29 -18.28
C HIS A 78 74.24 32.74 -17.79
N ILE A 79 73.89 33.00 -16.52
CA ILE A 79 74.05 34.33 -15.89
C ILE A 79 75.51 34.77 -15.96
N ARG A 80 76.44 33.89 -15.58
CA ARG A 80 77.88 34.18 -15.62
C ARG A 80 78.36 34.51 -17.03
N GLN A 81 77.91 33.77 -18.05
CA GLN A 81 78.34 34.05 -19.43
C GLN A 81 77.77 35.37 -19.95
N ARG A 82 76.54 35.72 -19.58
CA ARG A 82 75.98 37.04 -19.88
C ARG A 82 76.79 38.18 -19.24
N GLU A 83 77.21 38.02 -18.00
CA GLU A 83 78.06 39.00 -17.31
C GLU A 83 79.45 39.14 -17.97
N LEU A 84 80.06 38.02 -18.38
CA LEU A 84 81.33 38.04 -19.10
C LEU A 84 81.21 38.67 -20.49
N LEU A 85 80.10 38.44 -21.20
CA LEU A 85 79.84 39.08 -22.51
C LEU A 85 79.68 40.59 -22.36
N ALA A 86 78.99 41.05 -21.31
CA ALA A 86 78.87 42.49 -21.01
C ALA A 86 80.22 43.15 -20.73
N ARG A 87 81.21 42.37 -20.28
CA ARG A 87 82.61 42.80 -20.10
C ARG A 87 83.51 42.53 -21.31
N GLN A 88 82.95 42.04 -22.42
CA GLN A 88 83.66 41.64 -23.64
C GLN A 88 84.71 40.53 -23.43
N LEU A 89 84.50 39.64 -22.45
CA LEU A 89 85.42 38.56 -22.07
C LEU A 89 85.02 37.17 -22.62
N THR A 90 83.95 37.06 -23.41
CA THR A 90 83.46 35.81 -24.00
C THR A 90 82.80 36.08 -25.36
N SER A 91 82.57 35.04 -26.18
CA SER A 91 81.87 35.18 -27.47
C SER A 91 80.34 35.10 -27.35
N GLU A 92 79.61 35.64 -28.32
CA GLU A 92 78.14 35.48 -28.41
C GLU A 92 77.73 34.00 -28.55
N ALA A 93 78.51 33.22 -29.30
CA ALA A 93 78.29 31.78 -29.45
C ALA A 93 78.31 31.03 -28.10
N ASP A 94 79.17 31.44 -27.16
CA ASP A 94 79.21 30.84 -25.83
C ASP A 94 77.95 31.15 -25.01
N VAL A 95 77.40 32.35 -25.15
CA VAL A 95 76.14 32.74 -24.51
C VAL A 95 74.98 31.97 -25.11
N ASP A 96 74.91 31.82 -26.43
CA ASP A 96 73.87 31.03 -27.10
C ASP A 96 73.93 29.55 -26.71
N ASN A 97 75.13 28.97 -26.61
CA ASN A 97 75.32 27.61 -26.10
C ASN A 97 74.85 27.47 -24.64
N SER A 98 75.18 28.44 -23.78
CA SER A 98 74.72 28.44 -22.39
C SER A 98 73.20 28.59 -22.27
N ARG A 99 72.58 29.36 -23.18
CA ARG A 99 71.12 29.51 -23.27
C ARG A 99 70.45 28.23 -23.71
N ALA A 100 70.98 27.55 -24.73
CA ALA A 100 70.47 26.26 -25.18
C ALA A 100 70.53 25.21 -24.05
N ASN A 101 71.64 25.15 -23.32
CA ASN A 101 71.80 24.25 -22.16
C ASN A 101 70.80 24.56 -21.03
N LEU A 102 70.53 25.85 -20.77
CA LEU A 102 69.50 26.26 -19.82
C LEU A 102 68.12 25.76 -20.24
N LEU A 103 67.72 25.98 -21.50
CA LEU A 103 66.42 25.54 -22.02
C LEU A 103 66.23 24.02 -21.92
N VAL A 104 67.29 23.23 -22.19
CA VAL A 104 67.24 21.77 -22.00
C VAL A 104 67.02 21.41 -20.53
N ALA A 105 67.75 22.04 -19.61
CA ALA A 105 67.59 21.77 -18.18
C ALA A 105 66.21 22.21 -17.63
N GLU A 106 65.64 23.29 -18.17
CA GLU A 106 64.26 23.73 -17.85
C GLU A 106 63.24 22.69 -18.31
N ALA A 107 63.37 22.19 -19.53
CA ALA A 107 62.49 21.15 -20.07
C ALA A 107 62.58 19.84 -19.27
N GLU A 108 63.79 19.41 -18.87
CA GLU A 108 63.99 18.22 -18.03
C GLU A 108 63.39 18.36 -16.63
N ALA A 109 63.52 19.54 -16.02
CA ALA A 109 62.92 19.83 -14.72
C ALA A 109 61.39 19.85 -14.80
N ALA A 110 60.83 20.46 -15.85
CA ALA A 110 59.39 20.45 -16.11
C ALA A 110 58.85 19.04 -16.33
N LEU A 111 59.57 18.19 -17.08
CA LEU A 111 59.23 16.78 -17.27
C LEU A 111 59.23 16.01 -15.94
N SER A 112 60.28 16.17 -15.13
CA SER A 112 60.38 15.51 -13.82
C SER A 112 59.26 15.95 -12.87
N GLN A 113 58.89 17.24 -12.92
CA GLN A 113 57.75 17.77 -12.15
C GLN A 113 56.43 17.14 -12.59
N ALA A 114 56.24 16.98 -13.91
CA ALA A 114 55.06 16.31 -14.46
C ALA A 114 54.99 14.83 -14.00
N LEU A 115 56.12 14.11 -14.00
CA LEU A 115 56.18 12.72 -13.51
C LEU A 115 55.87 12.60 -12.01
N VAL A 116 56.32 13.55 -11.19
CA VAL A 116 55.95 13.61 -9.77
C VAL A 116 54.44 13.83 -9.62
N SER A 117 53.85 14.72 -10.42
CA SER A 117 52.40 14.96 -10.39
C SER A 117 51.59 13.72 -10.80
N ALA A 118 52.05 12.99 -11.84
CA ALA A 118 51.44 11.74 -12.28
C ALA A 118 51.55 10.64 -11.20
N SER A 119 52.71 10.54 -10.52
CA SER A 119 52.90 9.58 -9.43
C SER A 119 52.03 9.90 -8.21
N ARG A 120 51.80 11.18 -7.91
CA ARG A 120 50.83 11.58 -6.86
C ARG A 120 49.40 11.19 -7.22
N ALA A 121 48.99 11.40 -8.48
CA ALA A 121 47.68 10.95 -8.95
C ALA A 121 47.54 9.42 -8.88
N GLN A 122 48.61 8.68 -9.19
CA GLN A 122 48.65 7.23 -9.04
C GLN A 122 48.51 6.79 -7.57
N ILE A 123 49.13 7.49 -6.63
CA ILE A 123 48.93 7.23 -5.19
C ILE A 123 47.47 7.43 -4.81
N GLN A 124 46.85 8.54 -5.20
CA GLN A 124 45.42 8.78 -4.91
C GLN A 124 44.53 7.65 -5.47
N GLN A 125 44.82 7.16 -6.67
CA GLN A 125 44.12 6.00 -7.24
C GLN A 125 44.30 4.73 -6.39
N ARG A 126 45.51 4.46 -5.89
CA ARG A 126 45.78 3.29 -5.03
C ARG A 126 45.19 3.44 -3.63
N GLU A 127 45.14 4.65 -3.09
CA GLU A 127 44.47 4.94 -1.81
C GLU A 127 42.97 4.68 -1.90
N ALA A 128 42.31 5.12 -2.98
CA ALA A 128 40.90 4.80 -3.22
C ALA A 128 40.65 3.28 -3.35
N GLN A 129 41.56 2.53 -3.97
CA GLN A 129 41.48 1.07 -4.05
C GLN A 129 41.66 0.41 -2.68
N LEU A 130 42.57 0.94 -1.84
CA LEU A 130 42.76 0.48 -0.47
C LEU A 130 41.54 0.76 0.41
N GLU A 131 40.93 1.94 0.27
CA GLU A 131 39.69 2.30 0.95
C GLU A 131 38.55 1.35 0.56
N GLN A 132 38.39 1.06 -0.73
CA GLN A 132 37.40 0.08 -1.20
C GLN A 132 37.63 -1.31 -0.59
N ALA A 133 38.88 -1.79 -0.55
CA ALA A 133 39.21 -3.08 0.05
C ALA A 133 38.95 -3.11 1.58
N ASN A 134 39.14 -1.98 2.26
CA ASN A 134 38.80 -1.83 3.68
C ASN A 134 37.28 -1.86 3.91
N LEU A 135 36.50 -1.14 3.09
CA LEU A 135 35.04 -1.17 3.16
C LEU A 135 34.50 -2.58 2.92
N ASP A 136 35.09 -3.31 1.97
CA ASP A 136 34.72 -4.71 1.73
C ASP A 136 35.06 -5.57 2.97
N LEU A 137 36.19 -5.32 3.64
CA LEU A 137 36.51 -6.02 4.90
C LEU A 137 35.51 -5.68 6.01
N GLU A 138 35.09 -4.43 6.13
CA GLU A 138 34.07 -4.03 7.09
C GLU A 138 32.73 -4.70 6.80
N ARG A 139 32.34 -4.81 5.53
CA ARG A 139 31.13 -5.51 5.07
C ARG A 139 31.16 -7.02 5.32
N THR A 140 32.33 -7.63 5.57
CA THR A 140 32.37 -9.03 6.04
C THR A 140 31.77 -9.19 7.44
N ASN A 141 31.71 -8.11 8.22
CA ASN A 141 31.11 -8.07 9.54
C ASN A 141 29.66 -7.57 9.44
N ILE A 142 28.70 -8.48 9.51
CA ILE A 142 27.29 -8.16 9.41
C ILE A 142 26.83 -7.59 10.76
N ARG A 143 26.37 -6.34 10.77
CA ARG A 143 25.95 -5.60 11.96
C ARG A 143 24.47 -5.26 11.93
N SER A 144 23.86 -5.14 13.11
CA SER A 144 22.46 -4.70 13.21
C SER A 144 22.32 -3.19 12.91
N PRO A 145 21.43 -2.76 11.98
CA PRO A 145 21.20 -1.34 11.69
C PRO A 145 20.41 -0.61 12.79
N LEU A 146 19.68 -1.34 13.63
CA LEU A 146 18.87 -0.81 14.74
C LEU A 146 18.96 -1.68 16.00
N ALA A 147 18.49 -1.15 17.13
CA ALA A 147 18.32 -1.95 18.34
C ALA A 147 16.96 -2.65 18.30
N GLY A 148 16.90 -3.92 18.67
CA GLY A 148 15.68 -4.72 18.56
C GLY A 148 15.89 -6.18 18.94
N MET A 149 14.93 -7.03 18.58
CA MET A 149 14.98 -8.47 18.77
C MET A 149 15.00 -9.19 17.42
N ILE A 150 15.80 -10.25 17.30
CA ILE A 150 15.85 -11.08 16.10
C ILE A 150 14.62 -11.97 16.09
N ILE A 151 13.72 -11.72 15.13
CA ILE A 151 12.48 -12.50 14.97
C ILE A 151 12.65 -13.66 13.98
N ASN A 152 13.57 -13.52 13.03
CA ASN A 152 13.85 -14.57 12.06
C ASN A 152 15.34 -14.58 11.68
N ARG A 153 15.87 -15.78 11.46
CA ARG A 153 17.21 -16.07 10.96
C ARG A 153 17.06 -17.08 9.83
N GLN A 154 17.49 -16.72 8.63
CA GLN A 154 17.34 -17.54 7.43
C GLN A 154 18.66 -18.17 6.99
N VAL A 155 19.60 -18.36 7.93
CA VAL A 155 20.96 -18.69 7.60
C VAL A 155 21.69 -19.44 8.70
N ASP A 156 22.60 -20.34 8.29
CA ASP A 156 23.40 -21.18 9.18
C ASP A 156 24.92 -21.01 8.98
N VAL A 157 25.69 -21.37 9.99
CA VAL A 157 27.17 -21.39 9.92
C VAL A 157 27.60 -22.41 8.86
N GLY A 158 28.52 -22.02 7.99
CA GLY A 158 28.98 -22.83 6.86
C GLY A 158 28.14 -22.70 5.59
N GLN A 159 27.00 -22.00 5.64
CA GLN A 159 26.20 -21.73 4.44
C GLN A 159 26.88 -20.66 3.56
N THR A 160 26.85 -20.90 2.26
CA THR A 160 27.30 -19.93 1.26
C THR A 160 26.17 -18.96 0.93
N VAL A 161 26.42 -17.67 1.10
CA VAL A 161 25.54 -16.59 0.67
C VAL A 161 26.14 -15.94 -0.58
N ALA A 162 25.33 -15.87 -1.64
CA ALA A 162 25.68 -15.17 -2.86
C ALA A 162 24.93 -13.84 -2.89
N ALA A 163 25.66 -12.73 -2.76
CA ALA A 163 25.13 -11.40 -3.05
C ALA A 163 24.99 -11.28 -4.58
N SER A 164 23.81 -11.65 -5.07
CA SER A 164 23.45 -11.59 -6.50
C SER A 164 22.57 -10.36 -6.77
N LEU A 165 21.69 -10.39 -7.79
CA LEU A 165 20.82 -9.27 -8.14
C LEU A 165 19.87 -8.85 -6.99
N SER A 166 19.58 -9.77 -6.05
CA SER A 166 18.91 -9.49 -4.79
C SER A 166 19.81 -9.89 -3.62
N ALA A 167 19.90 -9.01 -2.62
CA ALA A 167 20.59 -9.32 -1.37
C ALA A 167 19.74 -10.35 -0.59
N PRO A 168 20.28 -11.54 -0.26
CA PRO A 168 19.54 -12.50 0.54
C PRO A 168 19.31 -11.93 1.94
N VAL A 169 18.08 -12.02 2.43
CA VAL A 169 17.73 -11.65 3.80
C VAL A 169 18.32 -12.70 4.74
N LEU A 170 19.17 -12.28 5.66
CA LEU A 170 19.83 -13.17 6.63
C LEU A 170 19.11 -13.14 7.98
N PHE A 171 18.72 -11.94 8.40
CA PHE A 171 18.02 -11.71 9.66
C PHE A 171 16.87 -10.74 9.46
N VAL A 172 15.81 -10.93 10.24
CA VAL A 172 14.75 -9.94 10.38
C VAL A 172 14.73 -9.48 11.83
N ILE A 173 14.85 -8.17 12.04
CA ILE A 173 14.97 -7.55 13.36
C ILE A 173 13.74 -6.68 13.60
N ALA A 174 13.03 -6.95 14.70
CA ALA A 174 11.92 -6.14 15.17
C ALA A 174 12.40 -5.11 16.19
N GLN A 175 12.16 -3.81 15.95
CA GLN A 175 12.63 -2.74 16.83
C GLN A 175 11.93 -2.76 18.21
N ASP A 176 10.61 -2.90 18.22
CA ASP A 176 9.80 -2.82 19.43
C ASP A 176 8.57 -3.74 19.29
N LEU A 177 8.49 -4.74 20.17
CA LEU A 177 7.39 -5.69 20.24
C LEU A 177 6.25 -5.18 21.15
N SER A 178 6.46 -4.10 21.92
CA SER A 178 5.43 -3.52 22.78
C SER A 178 4.33 -2.79 21.99
N ARG A 179 4.64 -2.37 20.75
CA ARG A 179 3.72 -1.70 19.83
C ARG A 179 3.53 -2.52 18.57
N MET A 180 2.43 -3.26 18.54
CA MET A 180 2.07 -4.09 17.40
C MET A 180 1.17 -3.31 16.46
N GLN A 181 1.20 -3.72 15.19
CA GLN A 181 0.27 -3.24 14.18
C GLN A 181 -0.44 -4.44 13.55
N ILE A 182 -1.73 -4.31 13.33
CA ILE A 182 -2.51 -5.31 12.61
C ILE A 182 -2.75 -4.74 11.22
N GLU A 183 -2.37 -5.51 10.20
CA GLU A 183 -2.76 -5.25 8.81
C GLU A 183 -4.04 -6.04 8.55
N ALA A 184 -5.19 -5.36 8.59
CA ALA A 184 -6.49 -5.97 8.31
C ALA A 184 -6.87 -5.70 6.86
N ASP A 185 -7.17 -6.74 6.09
CA ASP A 185 -7.66 -6.61 4.72
C ASP A 185 -9.18 -6.52 4.74
N ILE A 186 -9.73 -5.42 4.21
CA ILE A 186 -11.16 -5.10 4.23
C ILE A 186 -11.70 -5.02 2.82
N ASP A 187 -12.87 -5.59 2.58
CA ASP A 187 -13.52 -5.57 1.27
C ASP A 187 -13.86 -4.16 0.78
N GLU A 188 -13.78 -3.95 -0.54
CA GLU A 188 -14.08 -2.67 -1.20
C GLU A 188 -15.49 -2.13 -0.85
N ALA A 189 -16.46 -3.01 -0.60
CA ALA A 189 -17.83 -2.61 -0.27
C ALA A 189 -17.95 -1.87 1.08
N ASP A 190 -17.03 -2.12 2.01
CA ASP A 190 -17.12 -1.62 3.39
C ASP A 190 -16.11 -0.53 3.71
N ILE A 191 -15.04 -0.38 2.92
CA ILE A 191 -13.98 0.61 3.17
C ILE A 191 -14.50 2.05 3.24
N GLY A 192 -15.56 2.38 2.50
CA GLY A 192 -16.17 3.71 2.49
C GLY A 192 -16.82 4.13 3.82
N LYS A 193 -17.09 3.17 4.72
CA LYS A 193 -17.70 3.43 6.04
C LYS A 193 -16.65 3.67 7.13
N LEU A 194 -15.39 3.35 6.86
CA LEU A 194 -14.32 3.44 7.86
C LEU A 194 -13.75 4.84 7.97
N LYS A 195 -13.39 5.22 9.19
CA LYS A 195 -12.73 6.49 9.51
C LYS A 195 -11.53 6.25 10.41
N GLN A 196 -10.51 7.09 10.24
CA GLN A 196 -9.35 7.10 11.13
C GLN A 196 -9.78 7.40 12.57
N GLY A 197 -9.18 6.72 13.55
CA GLY A 197 -9.50 6.87 14.97
C GLY A 197 -10.73 6.09 15.46
N GLN A 198 -11.33 5.23 14.63
CA GLN A 198 -12.37 4.31 15.10
C GLN A 198 -11.79 3.28 16.06
N LEU A 199 -12.56 2.97 17.11
CA LEU A 199 -12.22 1.93 18.07
C LEU A 199 -12.40 0.55 17.43
N VAL A 200 -11.41 -0.30 17.62
CA VAL A 200 -11.36 -1.65 17.10
C VAL A 200 -11.28 -2.62 18.26
N ARG A 201 -12.07 -3.69 18.18
CA ARG A 201 -11.94 -4.84 19.06
C ARG A 201 -11.41 -6.00 18.25
N PHE A 202 -10.38 -6.67 18.73
CA PHE A 202 -9.82 -7.81 18.03
C PHE A 202 -9.51 -8.95 18.97
N THR A 203 -9.49 -10.16 18.42
CA THR A 203 -9.05 -11.39 19.07
C THR A 203 -8.02 -12.05 18.19
N VAL A 204 -7.04 -12.71 18.79
CA VAL A 204 -6.05 -13.51 18.04
C VAL A 204 -6.35 -14.99 18.23
N ASP A 205 -6.10 -15.79 17.20
CA ASP A 205 -6.41 -17.22 17.23
C ASP A 205 -5.67 -17.97 18.36
N ALA A 206 -4.48 -17.47 18.73
CA ALA A 206 -3.72 -17.99 19.87
C ALA A 206 -4.39 -17.73 21.23
N TYR A 207 -5.22 -16.68 21.34
CA TYR A 207 -5.91 -16.29 22.58
C TYR A 207 -7.38 -15.90 22.30
N PRO A 208 -8.27 -16.87 21.98
CA PRO A 208 -9.65 -16.56 21.56
C PRO A 208 -10.50 -15.90 22.64
N THR A 209 -10.20 -16.16 23.91
CA THR A 209 -10.95 -15.63 25.06
C THR A 209 -10.58 -14.19 25.41
N VAL A 210 -9.40 -13.72 24.97
CA VAL A 210 -8.89 -12.39 25.32
C VAL A 210 -9.28 -11.39 24.24
N LYS A 211 -10.12 -10.43 24.61
CA LYS A 211 -10.52 -9.33 23.73
C LYS A 211 -9.55 -8.17 23.91
N TYR A 212 -8.81 -7.87 22.85
CA TYR A 212 -7.92 -6.72 22.79
C TYR A 212 -8.64 -5.53 22.17
N GLN A 213 -8.17 -4.33 22.48
CA GLN A 213 -8.65 -3.08 21.90
C GLN A 213 -7.51 -2.41 21.14
N GLY A 214 -7.85 -1.74 20.06
CA GLY A 214 -6.94 -0.99 19.21
C GLY A 214 -7.65 0.16 18.51
N ASP A 215 -6.89 0.99 17.80
CA ASP A 215 -7.40 2.15 17.09
C ASP A 215 -6.98 2.11 15.63
N VAL A 216 -7.87 2.53 14.72
CA VAL A 216 -7.54 2.66 13.29
C VAL A 216 -6.53 3.81 13.10
N LEU A 217 -5.27 3.47 12.81
CA LEU A 217 -4.22 4.45 12.53
C LEU A 217 -4.34 5.01 11.12
N GLN A 218 -4.55 4.15 10.13
CA GLN A 218 -4.51 4.56 8.73
C GLN A 218 -5.24 3.55 7.84
N VAL A 219 -5.94 4.06 6.83
CA VAL A 219 -6.45 3.26 5.70
C VAL A 219 -5.48 3.42 4.52
N ARG A 220 -4.89 2.33 4.02
CA ARG A 220 -4.07 2.38 2.79
C ARG A 220 -5.00 2.59 1.60
N LYS A 221 -4.66 3.56 0.74
CA LYS A 221 -5.47 3.90 -0.45
C LYS A 221 -5.19 3.00 -1.66
N ALA A 222 -4.09 2.26 -1.63
CA ALA A 222 -3.76 1.29 -2.67
C ALA A 222 -4.54 0.00 -2.42
N ALA A 223 -5.39 -0.39 -3.37
CA ALA A 223 -6.10 -1.66 -3.33
C ALA A 223 -5.14 -2.82 -3.59
N LYS A 224 -5.39 -3.96 -2.95
CA LYS A 224 -4.76 -5.25 -3.22
C LYS A 224 -5.79 -6.18 -3.84
N THR A 225 -5.41 -6.85 -4.93
CA THR A 225 -6.25 -7.89 -5.54
C THR A 225 -5.65 -9.24 -5.20
N VAL A 226 -6.30 -9.99 -4.32
CA VAL A 226 -5.89 -11.36 -3.95
C VAL A 226 -7.00 -12.30 -4.39
N SER A 227 -6.69 -13.27 -5.25
CA SER A 227 -7.66 -14.24 -5.78
C SER A 227 -8.91 -13.58 -6.41
N ASN A 228 -8.72 -12.49 -7.17
CA ASN A 228 -9.78 -11.67 -7.78
C ASN A 228 -10.73 -10.95 -6.79
N VAL A 229 -10.41 -10.90 -5.50
CA VAL A 229 -11.12 -10.09 -4.52
C VAL A 229 -10.32 -8.82 -4.24
N VAL A 230 -10.97 -7.65 -4.40
CA VAL A 230 -10.37 -6.33 -4.16
C VAL A 230 -10.53 -5.98 -2.67
N THR A 231 -9.40 -5.83 -1.99
CA THR A 231 -9.34 -5.48 -0.57
C THR A 231 -8.46 -4.25 -0.35
N TYR A 232 -8.74 -3.51 0.71
CA TYR A 232 -7.94 -2.38 1.18
C TYR A 232 -7.35 -2.72 2.54
N THR A 233 -6.03 -2.59 2.67
CA THR A 233 -5.36 -2.85 3.94
C THR A 233 -5.53 -1.65 4.88
N VAL A 234 -6.08 -1.91 6.07
CA VAL A 234 -6.22 -0.96 7.17
C VAL A 234 -5.21 -1.29 8.26
N ILE A 235 -4.49 -0.27 8.72
CA ILE A 235 -3.49 -0.36 9.77
C ILE A 235 -4.12 0.00 11.10
N ILE A 236 -4.07 -0.92 12.05
CA ILE A 236 -4.67 -0.80 13.37
C ILE A 236 -3.55 -0.87 14.41
N ALA A 237 -3.49 0.11 15.30
CA ALA A 237 -2.57 0.09 16.43
C ALA A 237 -3.05 -0.91 17.47
N ALA A 238 -2.16 -1.82 17.89
CA ALA A 238 -2.41 -2.76 18.97
C ALA A 238 -1.35 -2.56 20.07
N ASN A 239 -1.78 -2.22 21.28
CA ASN A 239 -0.89 -2.14 22.43
C ASN A 239 -0.57 -3.55 22.93
N ASN A 240 0.72 -3.88 23.02
CA ASN A 240 1.23 -5.17 23.45
C ASN A 240 2.11 -5.03 24.71
N ALA A 241 1.61 -4.31 25.72
CA ALA A 241 2.32 -4.10 26.98
C ALA A 241 2.71 -5.43 27.67
N ASN A 242 1.91 -6.48 27.47
CA ASN A 242 2.11 -7.79 28.10
C ASN A 242 3.01 -8.73 27.26
N GLY A 243 3.43 -8.31 26.07
CA GLY A 243 4.26 -9.12 25.17
C GLY A 243 3.59 -10.40 24.63
N SER A 244 2.27 -10.55 24.78
CA SER A 244 1.54 -11.76 24.37
C SER A 244 1.35 -11.85 22.85
N LEU A 245 1.31 -10.72 22.16
CA LEU A 245 1.14 -10.66 20.71
C LEU A 245 2.51 -10.84 20.03
N LEU A 246 2.60 -11.82 19.12
CA LEU A 246 3.80 -12.06 18.32
C LEU A 246 3.57 -11.66 16.85
N PRO A 247 4.60 -11.21 16.13
CA PRO A 247 4.52 -10.97 14.69
C PRO A 247 4.10 -12.24 13.93
N GLY A 248 3.23 -12.09 12.94
CA GLY A 248 2.75 -13.20 12.11
C GLY A 248 1.51 -13.93 12.64
N MET A 249 0.95 -13.51 13.79
CA MET A 249 -0.34 -14.02 14.26
C MET A 249 -1.51 -13.55 13.39
N THR A 250 -2.50 -14.43 13.19
CA THR A 250 -3.79 -14.07 12.59
C THR A 250 -4.70 -13.42 13.63
N ALA A 251 -5.33 -12.30 13.27
CA ALA A 251 -6.25 -11.56 14.12
C ALA A 251 -7.62 -11.43 13.45
N ASN A 252 -8.68 -11.69 14.22
CA ASN A 252 -10.05 -11.40 13.84
C ASN A 252 -10.43 -10.02 14.39
N VAL A 253 -10.91 -9.15 13.51
CA VAL A 253 -11.02 -7.72 13.79
C VAL A 253 -12.48 -7.25 13.63
N ASP A 254 -13.06 -6.77 14.72
CA ASP A 254 -14.35 -6.08 14.75
C ASP A 254 -14.11 -4.55 14.80
N ILE A 255 -14.41 -3.84 13.72
CA ILE A 255 -14.31 -2.38 13.67
C ILE A 255 -15.67 -1.77 14.02
N ILE A 256 -15.71 -0.93 15.05
CA ILE A 256 -16.94 -0.30 15.51
C ILE A 256 -17.26 0.90 14.61
N LEU A 257 -18.24 0.74 13.71
CA LEU A 257 -18.66 1.79 12.77
C LEU A 257 -19.40 2.96 13.45
N GLY A 258 -20.05 2.68 14.58
CA GLY A 258 -20.77 3.68 15.37
C GLY A 258 -21.34 3.07 16.65
N ARG A 259 -21.55 3.90 17.66
CA ARG A 259 -22.22 3.54 18.91
C ARG A 259 -23.32 4.56 19.17
N GLN A 260 -24.55 4.07 19.33
CA GLN A 260 -25.65 4.85 19.89
C GLN A 260 -26.13 4.20 21.18
N ALA A 261 -26.32 5.04 22.21
CA ALA A 261 -26.94 4.64 23.46
C ALA A 261 -28.41 5.07 23.46
N ASP A 262 -29.25 4.35 24.19
CA ASP A 262 -30.67 4.68 24.39
C ASP A 262 -31.51 4.77 23.10
N VAL A 263 -31.34 3.79 22.20
CA VAL A 263 -32.09 3.70 20.94
C VAL A 263 -33.11 2.56 20.94
N LEU A 264 -34.24 2.79 20.26
CA LEU A 264 -35.23 1.77 20.01
C LEU A 264 -34.68 0.80 18.96
N LYS A 265 -34.54 -0.48 19.34
CA LYS A 265 -34.01 -1.53 18.47
C LYS A 265 -35.06 -2.60 18.22
N VAL A 266 -35.11 -3.10 16.99
CA VAL A 266 -35.99 -4.19 16.59
C VAL A 266 -35.14 -5.38 16.16
N PRO A 267 -35.49 -6.62 16.54
CA PRO A 267 -34.78 -7.81 16.07
C PRO A 267 -34.78 -7.90 14.54
N ASN A 268 -33.65 -8.27 13.95
CA ASN A 268 -33.50 -8.35 12.49
C ASN A 268 -34.51 -9.32 11.84
N ALA A 269 -34.96 -10.33 12.58
CA ALA A 269 -35.99 -11.27 12.15
C ALA A 269 -37.34 -10.59 11.83
N ALA A 270 -37.71 -9.55 12.59
CA ALA A 270 -38.99 -8.85 12.39
C ALA A 270 -39.03 -8.06 11.08
N LEU A 271 -37.90 -7.47 10.67
CA LEU A 271 -37.76 -6.73 9.42
C LEU A 271 -37.90 -7.63 8.18
N ARG A 272 -37.64 -8.94 8.35
CA ARG A 272 -37.74 -9.94 7.28
C ARG A 272 -39.08 -10.66 7.26
N PHE A 273 -39.91 -10.51 8.30
CA PHE A 273 -41.17 -11.22 8.41
C PHE A 273 -42.20 -10.71 7.39
N ARG A 274 -42.81 -11.64 6.64
CA ARG A 274 -43.98 -11.37 5.78
C ARG A 274 -45.08 -12.40 6.01
N PRO A 275 -46.34 -12.00 6.28
CA PRO A 275 -47.43 -12.93 6.49
C PRO A 275 -47.83 -13.66 5.20
N ALA A 276 -48.02 -14.98 5.29
CA ALA A 276 -48.24 -15.88 4.15
C ALA A 276 -49.48 -15.53 3.29
N LYS A 277 -50.53 -14.92 3.87
CA LYS A 277 -51.74 -14.51 3.14
C LYS A 277 -51.53 -13.33 2.16
N MET A 278 -50.33 -12.75 2.13
CA MET A 278 -50.03 -11.55 1.33
C MET A 278 -48.93 -11.76 0.28
N SER A 279 -48.45 -13.01 0.11
CA SER A 279 -47.57 -13.41 -0.99
C SER A 279 -48.27 -13.39 -2.36
N ALA A 280 -49.60 -13.28 -2.41
CA ALA A 280 -50.34 -12.99 -3.63
C ALA A 280 -50.33 -11.48 -3.92
N SER A 281 -49.14 -10.92 -4.20
CA SER A 281 -49.02 -9.62 -4.86
C SER A 281 -48.62 -9.78 -6.33
N GLU A 282 -49.14 -10.82 -6.99
CA GLU A 282 -49.07 -10.99 -8.44
C GLU A 282 -49.98 -10.00 -9.19
N SER A 283 -50.85 -9.24 -8.51
CA SER A 283 -51.83 -8.33 -9.16
C SER A 283 -51.58 -6.82 -8.94
N ARG A 284 -50.58 -6.39 -8.16
CA ARG A 284 -50.39 -4.95 -7.85
C ARG A 284 -49.67 -4.14 -8.93
N GLY A 285 -48.87 -4.78 -9.79
CA GLY A 285 -48.23 -4.10 -10.92
C GLY A 285 -49.25 -3.64 -11.98
N GLU A 286 -50.25 -4.49 -12.24
CA GLU A 286 -51.32 -4.28 -13.21
C GLU A 286 -52.35 -3.25 -12.69
N GLN A 287 -52.75 -3.35 -11.42
CA GLN A 287 -53.62 -2.36 -10.79
C GLN A 287 -52.96 -0.99 -10.64
N ARG A 288 -51.65 -0.90 -10.38
CA ARG A 288 -50.95 0.39 -10.29
C ARG A 288 -50.86 1.09 -11.63
N LEU A 289 -50.59 0.38 -12.73
CA LEU A 289 -50.56 0.98 -14.06
C LEU A 289 -51.97 1.48 -14.44
N ASN A 290 -53.01 0.72 -14.12
CA ASN A 290 -54.40 1.10 -14.38
C ASN A 290 -54.80 2.35 -13.57
N LEU A 291 -54.47 2.39 -12.26
CA LEU A 291 -54.72 3.56 -11.39
C LEU A 291 -53.91 4.80 -11.81
N GLN A 292 -52.69 4.62 -12.31
CA GLN A 292 -51.80 5.72 -12.71
C GLN A 292 -52.23 6.37 -14.02
N ILE A 293 -52.92 5.62 -14.89
CA ILE A 293 -53.49 6.12 -16.14
C ILE A 293 -54.89 6.70 -15.92
N MET A 294 -55.67 6.14 -14.99
CA MET A 294 -56.98 6.71 -14.59
C MET A 294 -56.86 8.03 -13.81
N ASN A 295 -55.71 8.31 -13.18
CA ASN A 295 -55.44 9.59 -12.52
C ASN A 295 -54.95 10.69 -13.48
N LEU A 296 -54.76 10.38 -14.77
CA LEU A 296 -54.58 11.41 -15.78
C LEU A 296 -55.96 11.95 -16.13
N ASN A 297 -56.12 13.27 -16.14
CA ASN A 297 -57.39 13.94 -16.43
C ASN A 297 -57.69 13.84 -17.95
N LEU A 298 -58.07 12.63 -18.39
CA LEU A 298 -58.26 12.24 -19.79
C LEU A 298 -59.71 12.51 -20.23
N ASP A 299 -59.88 12.99 -21.45
CA ASP A 299 -61.21 13.14 -22.06
C ASP A 299 -61.76 11.78 -22.56
N GLU A 300 -63.08 11.69 -22.76
CA GLU A 300 -63.76 10.44 -23.13
C GLU A 300 -63.25 9.82 -24.45
N GLU A 301 -62.78 10.64 -25.39
CA GLU A 301 -62.14 10.15 -26.62
C GLU A 301 -60.73 9.58 -26.36
N GLN A 302 -59.95 10.21 -25.48
CA GLN A 302 -58.62 9.73 -25.10
C GLN A 302 -58.70 8.43 -24.30
N LYS A 303 -59.70 8.28 -23.42
CA LYS A 303 -59.93 7.03 -22.67
C LYS A 303 -60.18 5.84 -23.59
N LYS A 304 -60.96 6.02 -24.66
CA LYS A 304 -61.23 4.96 -25.65
C LYS A 304 -59.99 4.56 -26.45
N LEU A 305 -59.05 5.49 -26.68
CA LEU A 305 -57.80 5.22 -27.39
C LEU A 305 -56.71 4.64 -26.48
N VAL A 306 -56.66 5.04 -25.21
CA VAL A 306 -55.63 4.60 -24.25
C VAL A 306 -55.93 3.21 -23.68
N ALA A 307 -57.20 2.88 -23.40
CA ALA A 307 -57.59 1.59 -22.84
C ALA A 307 -57.01 0.36 -23.59
N PRO A 308 -57.14 0.24 -24.93
CA PRO A 308 -56.58 -0.91 -25.66
C PRO A 308 -55.04 -0.93 -25.67
N ILE A 309 -54.38 0.23 -25.64
CA ILE A 309 -52.90 0.34 -25.58
C ILE A 309 -52.38 -0.22 -24.25
N VAL A 310 -53.07 0.07 -23.15
CA VAL A 310 -52.70 -0.42 -21.82
C VAL A 310 -52.98 -1.91 -21.69
N GLU A 311 -54.13 -2.36 -22.17
CA GLU A 311 -54.54 -3.77 -22.10
C GLU A 311 -53.58 -4.68 -22.88
N SER A 312 -53.23 -4.28 -24.11
CA SER A 312 -52.22 -4.97 -24.93
C SER A 312 -50.84 -5.03 -24.26
N PHE A 313 -50.40 -3.92 -23.66
CA PHE A 313 -49.14 -3.89 -22.92
C PHE A 313 -49.17 -4.84 -21.70
N LEU A 314 -50.26 -4.86 -20.93
CA LEU A 314 -50.38 -5.76 -19.78
C LEU A 314 -50.36 -7.23 -20.21
N ALA A 315 -51.04 -7.56 -21.31
CA ALA A 315 -51.02 -8.90 -21.90
C ALA A 315 -49.61 -9.31 -22.36
N GLU A 316 -48.90 -8.44 -23.09
CA GLU A 316 -47.51 -8.68 -23.51
C GLU A 316 -46.57 -8.84 -22.32
N LEU A 317 -46.76 -8.05 -21.26
CA LEU A 317 -45.91 -8.07 -20.09
C LEU A 317 -46.13 -9.32 -19.24
N LYS A 318 -47.38 -9.82 -19.17
CA LYS A 318 -47.71 -11.09 -18.55
C LYS A 318 -47.08 -12.25 -19.32
N ALA A 319 -47.23 -12.29 -20.64
CA ALA A 319 -46.62 -13.30 -21.50
C ALA A 319 -45.08 -13.29 -21.38
N PHE A 320 -44.46 -12.11 -21.45
CA PHE A 320 -43.00 -11.95 -21.33
C PHE A 320 -42.45 -12.46 -19.99
N ARG A 321 -43.20 -12.26 -18.89
CA ARG A 321 -42.82 -12.75 -17.56
C ARG A 321 -43.03 -14.24 -17.39
N GLU A 322 -44.07 -14.82 -17.99
CA GLU A 322 -44.30 -16.27 -17.97
C GLU A 322 -43.21 -17.00 -18.77
N GLU A 323 -42.80 -16.44 -19.90
CA GLU A 323 -41.78 -17.03 -20.79
C GLU A 323 -40.35 -16.93 -20.21
N ASN A 324 -40.05 -15.86 -19.45
CA ASN A 324 -38.69 -15.60 -18.91
C ASN A 324 -38.53 -15.86 -17.40
N LYS A 325 -39.31 -16.78 -16.82
CA LYS A 325 -39.16 -17.17 -15.40
C LYS A 325 -37.73 -17.67 -15.12
N GLY A 326 -36.95 -16.87 -14.39
CA GLY A 326 -35.61 -17.23 -13.92
C GLY A 326 -34.42 -16.71 -14.73
N SER A 327 -34.63 -15.87 -15.76
CA SER A 327 -33.53 -15.30 -16.57
C SER A 327 -32.99 -13.96 -16.04
N TRP A 328 -31.66 -13.85 -15.91
CA TRP A 328 -30.93 -12.64 -15.46
C TRP A 328 -31.11 -11.42 -16.39
N ASN A 329 -31.63 -11.63 -17.62
CA ASN A 329 -31.84 -10.58 -18.63
C ASN A 329 -33.27 -10.01 -18.68
N ALA A 330 -34.14 -10.35 -17.74
CA ALA A 330 -35.54 -9.92 -17.72
C ALA A 330 -35.70 -8.38 -17.77
N ASP A 331 -34.79 -7.63 -17.15
CA ASP A 331 -34.87 -6.16 -17.08
C ASP A 331 -34.74 -5.47 -18.43
N ARG A 332 -33.93 -6.00 -19.36
CA ARG A 332 -33.76 -5.42 -20.70
C ARG A 332 -35.01 -5.56 -21.56
N GLY A 333 -35.69 -6.70 -21.48
CA GLY A 333 -36.93 -6.92 -22.24
C GLY A 333 -38.12 -6.13 -21.69
N ILE A 334 -38.24 -6.03 -20.36
CA ILE A 334 -39.25 -5.18 -19.71
C ILE A 334 -39.05 -3.71 -20.09
N ASN A 335 -37.81 -3.24 -20.20
CA ASN A 335 -37.53 -1.86 -20.63
C ASN A 335 -37.93 -1.60 -22.09
N ARG A 336 -37.77 -2.57 -23.00
CA ARG A 336 -38.26 -2.43 -24.39
C ARG A 336 -39.77 -2.35 -24.46
N LEU A 337 -40.48 -3.19 -23.70
CA LEU A 337 -41.94 -3.13 -23.61
C LEU A 337 -42.38 -1.76 -23.08
N ARG A 338 -41.73 -1.25 -22.03
CA ARG A 338 -42.03 0.09 -21.49
C ARG A 338 -41.77 1.22 -22.48
N GLN A 339 -40.73 1.10 -23.31
CA GLN A 339 -40.47 2.08 -24.38
C GLN A 339 -41.57 2.08 -25.44
N LYS A 340 -42.08 0.90 -25.84
CA LYS A 340 -43.23 0.79 -26.75
C LYS A 340 -44.46 1.47 -26.16
N LEU A 341 -44.80 1.15 -24.90
CA LEU A 341 -45.92 1.78 -24.19
C LEU A 341 -45.76 3.30 -24.16
N ASN A 342 -44.58 3.80 -23.77
CA ASN A 342 -44.31 5.24 -23.71
C ASN A 342 -44.47 5.91 -25.08
N ASN A 343 -44.02 5.28 -26.16
CA ASN A 343 -44.16 5.84 -27.50
C ASN A 343 -45.63 5.89 -27.96
N GLN A 344 -46.40 4.83 -27.68
CA GLN A 344 -47.83 4.77 -28.01
C GLN A 344 -48.65 5.76 -27.18
N LEU A 345 -48.34 5.91 -25.89
CA LEU A 345 -48.99 6.90 -25.03
C LEU A 345 -48.63 8.35 -25.41
N LYS A 346 -47.39 8.62 -25.85
CA LYS A 346 -46.98 9.96 -26.30
C LYS A 346 -47.76 10.44 -27.54
N ALA A 347 -48.27 9.53 -28.37
CA ALA A 347 -49.07 9.88 -29.56
C ALA A 347 -50.52 10.26 -29.22
N VAL A 348 -51.00 9.91 -28.02
CA VAL A 348 -52.41 10.08 -27.61
C VAL A 348 -52.56 11.08 -26.44
N LEU A 349 -51.54 11.19 -25.59
CA LEU A 349 -51.50 12.09 -24.43
C LEU A 349 -50.91 13.46 -24.78
N THR A 350 -51.37 14.50 -24.09
CA THR A 350 -50.72 15.82 -24.14
C THR A 350 -49.36 15.79 -23.41
N GLU A 351 -48.48 16.75 -23.71
CA GLU A 351 -47.13 16.82 -23.14
C GLU A 351 -47.13 16.90 -21.60
N SER A 352 -48.08 17.63 -21.01
CA SER A 352 -48.24 17.74 -19.55
C SER A 352 -48.73 16.44 -18.90
N GLN A 353 -49.69 15.75 -19.52
CA GLN A 353 -50.20 14.45 -19.06
C GLN A 353 -49.11 13.36 -19.15
N PHE A 354 -48.32 13.37 -20.23
CA PHE A 354 -47.22 12.44 -20.43
C PHE A 354 -46.09 12.65 -19.40
N ASP A 355 -45.77 13.90 -19.06
CA ASP A 355 -44.78 14.19 -18.02
C ASP A 355 -45.27 13.83 -16.62
N GLN A 356 -46.56 13.99 -16.31
CA GLN A 356 -47.16 13.47 -15.06
C GLN A 356 -47.05 11.94 -14.96
N PHE A 357 -47.34 11.22 -16.05
CA PHE A 357 -47.19 9.77 -16.10
C PHE A 357 -45.74 9.32 -15.83
N ARG A 358 -44.76 10.02 -16.42
CA ARG A 358 -43.33 9.72 -16.27
C ARG A 358 -42.76 10.07 -14.89
N THR A 359 -43.22 11.17 -14.29
CA THR A 359 -42.70 11.67 -13.01
C THR A 359 -43.24 10.92 -11.79
N ALA A 360 -44.48 10.42 -11.85
CA ALA A 360 -45.09 9.62 -10.80
C ALA A 360 -44.30 8.32 -10.47
N GLY A 361 -43.48 7.81 -11.39
CA GLY A 361 -42.59 6.67 -11.14
C GLY A 361 -41.27 6.99 -10.42
N ARG A 362 -40.88 8.27 -10.30
CA ARG A 362 -39.55 8.68 -9.79
C ARG A 362 -39.54 9.20 -8.34
N GLN A 363 -40.69 9.56 -7.77
CA GLN A 363 -40.73 10.30 -6.49
C GLN A 363 -40.35 9.49 -5.22
N HIS A 364 -40.28 8.16 -5.27
CA HIS A 364 -40.00 7.35 -4.06
C HIS A 364 -38.51 7.08 -3.75
N ARG A 365 -37.56 7.67 -4.48
CA ARG A 365 -36.12 7.38 -4.31
C ARG A 365 -35.32 8.37 -3.46
N LYS A 366 -35.95 9.38 -2.85
CA LYS A 366 -35.28 10.36 -1.97
C LYS A 366 -35.78 10.27 -0.53
N SER A 367 -35.24 9.33 0.24
CA SER A 367 -35.10 9.44 1.70
C SER A 367 -33.82 8.69 2.11
N GLY A 368 -32.94 9.36 2.85
CA GLY A 368 -31.59 8.92 3.21
C GLY A 368 -31.51 7.87 4.33
N GLY A 369 -32.54 7.03 4.48
CA GLY A 369 -32.52 5.86 5.35
C GLY A 369 -33.12 4.68 4.59
N SER A 370 -32.55 3.49 4.73
CA SER A 370 -33.15 2.28 4.14
C SER A 370 -34.50 2.06 4.81
N GLY A 371 -35.59 2.25 4.07
CA GLY A 371 -36.94 2.07 4.60
C GLY A 371 -37.20 0.60 4.91
N GLY A 372 -37.55 0.30 6.15
CA GLY A 372 -37.93 -1.03 6.63
C GLY A 372 -39.44 -1.16 6.82
N GLU A 373 -39.92 -2.40 6.81
CA GLU A 373 -41.30 -2.73 7.17
C GLU A 373 -41.27 -3.67 8.36
N VAL A 374 -42.01 -3.32 9.41
CA VAL A 374 -42.16 -4.15 10.60
C VAL A 374 -43.65 -4.44 10.78
N TRP A 375 -43.97 -5.64 11.27
CA TRP A 375 -45.34 -6.03 11.60
C TRP A 375 -45.52 -6.00 13.11
N ILE A 376 -46.48 -5.22 13.58
CA ILE A 376 -46.90 -5.21 14.99
C ILE A 376 -48.19 -5.99 15.16
N LEU A 377 -48.39 -6.56 16.34
CA LEU A 377 -49.64 -7.20 16.71
C LEU A 377 -50.55 -6.16 17.37
N GLN A 378 -51.61 -5.74 16.68
CA GLN A 378 -52.62 -4.82 17.22
C GLN A 378 -53.97 -5.54 17.18
N ASP A 379 -54.63 -5.68 18.32
CA ASP A 379 -55.94 -6.36 18.47
C ASP A 379 -55.97 -7.80 17.89
N GLY A 380 -54.88 -8.55 18.06
CA GLY A 380 -54.75 -9.93 17.56
C GLY A 380 -54.54 -10.05 16.04
N ALA A 381 -54.46 -8.93 15.31
CA ALA A 381 -54.21 -8.90 13.88
C ALA A 381 -52.83 -8.28 13.55
N PRO A 382 -52.09 -8.81 12.56
CA PRO A 382 -50.82 -8.24 12.13
C PRO A 382 -51.05 -6.93 11.36
N LYS A 383 -50.53 -5.81 11.88
CA LYS A 383 -50.56 -4.49 11.23
C LYS A 383 -49.18 -4.10 10.74
N ARG A 384 -49.10 -3.63 9.49
CA ARG A 384 -47.85 -3.18 8.87
C ARG A 384 -47.53 -1.75 9.31
N VAL A 385 -46.32 -1.55 9.81
CA VAL A 385 -45.77 -0.25 10.18
C VAL A 385 -44.50 0.00 9.36
N ALA A 386 -44.45 1.15 8.70
CA ALA A 386 -43.25 1.60 8.02
C ALA A 386 -42.28 2.19 9.06
N VAL A 387 -41.02 1.75 9.01
CA VAL A 387 -39.98 2.18 9.93
C VAL A 387 -38.81 2.72 9.13
N GLN A 388 -38.19 3.78 9.63
CA GLN A 388 -36.91 4.22 9.08
C GLN A 388 -35.82 3.48 9.85
N MET A 389 -34.90 2.82 9.16
CA MET A 389 -33.84 2.06 9.81
C MET A 389 -32.58 2.92 9.99
N GLY A 390 -31.96 2.81 11.16
CA GLY A 390 -30.68 3.41 11.52
C GLY A 390 -29.53 2.39 11.44
N LEU A 391 -28.63 2.43 12.41
CA LEU A 391 -27.52 1.47 12.52
C LEU A 391 -28.04 0.04 12.68
N ALA A 392 -27.63 -0.84 11.78
CA ALA A 392 -27.90 -2.27 11.85
C ALA A 392 -26.72 -3.00 12.49
N GLY A 393 -26.97 -3.74 13.56
CA GLY A 393 -26.06 -4.73 14.12
C GLY A 393 -26.43 -6.16 13.70
N ASP A 394 -25.71 -7.14 14.24
CA ASP A 394 -25.87 -8.55 13.86
C ASP A 394 -27.25 -9.13 14.24
N GLU A 395 -27.75 -8.81 15.44
CA GLU A 395 -29.03 -9.30 15.94
C GLU A 395 -30.18 -8.27 15.85
N TYR A 396 -29.84 -6.98 15.92
CA TYR A 396 -30.82 -5.89 16.05
C TYR A 396 -30.51 -4.75 15.10
N THR A 397 -31.56 -4.09 14.63
CA THR A 397 -31.47 -2.85 13.84
C THR A 397 -32.13 -1.71 14.62
N GLU A 398 -31.44 -0.57 14.67
CA GLU A 398 -31.98 0.68 15.18
C GLU A 398 -33.18 1.13 14.33
N VAL A 399 -34.25 1.56 14.99
CA VAL A 399 -35.40 2.17 14.34
C VAL A 399 -35.42 3.66 14.66
N LEU A 400 -35.41 4.46 13.60
CA LEU A 400 -35.52 5.90 13.61
C LEU A 400 -36.98 6.30 13.35
N GLY A 401 -37.47 7.29 14.11
CA GLY A 401 -38.81 7.86 13.98
C GLY A 401 -39.81 7.42 15.05
N GLU A 402 -40.92 8.15 15.16
CA GLU A 402 -41.94 7.98 16.22
C GLU A 402 -42.98 6.89 15.92
N THR A 403 -42.82 6.11 14.86
CA THR A 403 -43.84 5.16 14.40
C THR A 403 -43.93 3.89 15.26
N LEU A 404 -42.88 3.57 16.00
CA LEU A 404 -42.84 2.50 16.99
C LEU A 404 -42.49 3.09 18.35
N LYS A 405 -43.18 2.63 19.39
CA LYS A 405 -42.92 3.01 20.78
C LYS A 405 -42.32 1.85 21.56
N GLN A 406 -41.58 2.19 22.60
CA GLN A 406 -41.08 1.20 23.56
C GLN A 406 -42.27 0.44 24.16
N GLY A 407 -42.28 -0.88 24.02
CA GLY A 407 -43.36 -1.77 24.48
C GLY A 407 -44.24 -2.34 23.37
N ASP A 408 -44.13 -1.87 22.13
CA ASP A 408 -44.90 -2.42 21.01
C ASP A 408 -44.49 -3.86 20.69
N ALA A 409 -45.49 -4.76 20.57
CA ALA A 409 -45.27 -6.16 20.27
C ALA A 409 -45.01 -6.38 18.77
N VAL A 410 -43.75 -6.63 18.42
CA VAL A 410 -43.30 -6.86 17.05
C VAL A 410 -43.29 -8.36 16.71
N ILE A 411 -43.80 -8.70 15.52
CA ILE A 411 -43.84 -10.08 15.03
C ILE A 411 -42.50 -10.46 14.41
N VAL A 412 -41.82 -11.43 15.02
CA VAL A 412 -40.54 -11.99 14.52
C VAL A 412 -40.70 -13.32 13.79
N ARG A 413 -41.72 -14.12 14.14
CA ARG A 413 -41.99 -15.44 13.57
C ARG A 413 -43.44 -15.87 13.82
N VAL A 414 -43.98 -16.69 12.93
CA VAL A 414 -45.24 -17.42 13.15
C VAL A 414 -44.92 -18.91 13.18
N SER A 415 -45.23 -19.59 14.28
CA SER A 415 -45.19 -21.05 14.39
C SER A 415 -46.61 -21.60 14.21
N ARG A 416 -46.82 -22.52 13.25
CA ARG A 416 -47.98 -23.40 13.30
C ARG A 416 -47.71 -24.44 14.40
N GLN A 417 -48.46 -24.39 15.49
CA GLN A 417 -48.63 -25.59 16.30
C GLN A 417 -49.41 -26.59 15.44
N ALA A 418 -48.80 -27.73 15.12
CA ALA A 418 -49.57 -28.88 14.68
C ALA A 418 -50.50 -29.27 15.83
N ALA A 419 -51.80 -29.40 15.56
CA ALA A 419 -52.75 -29.87 16.56
C ALA A 419 -52.27 -31.24 17.09
N PRO A 420 -52.37 -31.49 18.41
CA PRO A 420 -52.09 -32.82 18.94
C PRO A 420 -53.02 -33.82 18.24
N SER A 421 -52.42 -34.94 17.82
CA SER A 421 -53.04 -36.04 17.07
C SER A 421 -54.22 -36.65 17.80
#